data_AF-A0A164IUY5-F1
#
_entry.id   AF-A0A164IUY5-F1
#
_cell.length_a   1.000
_cell.length_b   1.000
_cell.length_c   1.000
_cell.angle_alpha   90.00
_cell.angle_beta   90.00
_cell.angle_gamma   90.00
#
_symmetry.space_group_name_H-M   'P 1'
#
loop_
_entity.id
_entity.type
_entity.pdbx_description
1 polymer ?
#
loop_
_entity_poly.entity_id
_entity_poly.type
_entity_poly.pdbx_seq_one_letter_code
_entity_poly.pdbx_strand_id
1 'polypeptide(L)'
;MAGLLNWMNINCPKISFLLKVDDDVYVNVHNVAQMVESYHQTGKFSMFGRSQNCGFPPDHLNNFGPARDPNRYQITLEAWPWHTYPDYIIVPVYMIHGSSILPLLAAMQTTPVNPFEDVYVTGICSEKAGIKVLFSSGTTSLYAHSPFDDECEARKYLAWDDWLSPLSHEQIGNLYSGATNKSCNNPNASIKFNFRSNYSTYP
;
A
#
# COMPACT_ATOMS: atom_id res chain seq x y z
N MET A 1 -0.44 14.75 -4.01
CA MET A 1 0.54 14.23 -3.03
C MET A 1 1.59 15.25 -2.58
N ALA A 2 2.35 15.92 -3.47
CA ALA A 2 3.42 16.85 -3.07
C ALA A 2 3.00 17.93 -2.06
N GLY A 3 1.82 18.55 -2.25
CA GLY A 3 1.27 19.53 -1.29
C GLY A 3 0.99 18.93 0.09
N LEU A 4 0.44 17.72 0.16
CA LEU A 4 0.20 16.98 1.41
C LEU A 4 1.53 16.70 2.13
N LEU A 5 2.52 16.15 1.42
CA LEU A 5 3.81 15.85 2.03
C LEU A 5 4.51 17.12 2.52
N ASN A 6 4.43 18.22 1.78
CA ASN A 6 5.04 19.49 2.18
C ASN A 6 4.36 20.04 3.44
N TRP A 7 3.02 20.00 3.49
CA TRP A 7 2.27 20.38 4.68
C TRP A 7 2.64 19.50 5.88
N MET A 8 2.74 18.19 5.70
CA MET A 8 3.15 17.25 6.74
C MET A 8 4.58 17.50 7.23
N ASN A 9 5.52 17.80 6.34
CA ASN A 9 6.90 18.10 6.70
C ASN A 9 7.00 19.38 7.56
N ILE A 10 6.13 20.37 7.32
CA ILE A 10 6.10 21.62 8.08
C ILE A 10 5.36 21.45 9.41
N ASN A 11 4.20 20.80 9.40
CA ASN A 11 3.26 20.79 10.53
C ASN A 11 3.34 19.51 11.39
N CYS A 12 3.93 18.44 10.86
CA CYS A 12 4.04 17.14 11.51
C CYS A 12 5.44 16.49 11.33
N PRO A 13 6.56 17.19 11.65
CA PRO A 13 7.92 16.73 11.31
C PRO A 13 8.39 15.47 12.07
N LYS A 14 7.64 15.00 13.08
CA LYS A 14 8.03 13.89 13.97
C LYS A 14 7.18 12.62 13.77
N ILE A 15 6.43 12.52 12.68
CA ILE A 15 5.61 11.32 12.43
C ILE A 15 6.49 10.10 12.17
N SER A 16 6.07 8.95 12.72
CA SER A 16 6.72 7.67 12.45
C SER A 16 6.35 7.12 11.07
N PHE A 17 5.07 7.26 10.72
CA PHE A 17 4.51 6.78 9.46
C PHE A 17 3.40 7.73 8.98
N LEU A 18 3.24 7.79 7.66
CA LEU A 18 2.06 8.31 6.98
C LEU A 18 1.32 7.13 6.36
N LEU A 19 0.03 6.99 6.65
CA LEU A 19 -0.86 6.09 5.93
C LEU A 19 -1.64 6.92 4.91
N LYS A 20 -1.50 6.62 3.62
CA LYS A 20 -2.42 7.10 2.57
C LYS A 20 -3.48 6.04 2.37
N VAL A 21 -4.72 6.47 2.27
CA VAL A 21 -5.87 5.64 1.93
C VAL A 21 -6.87 6.46 1.11
N ASP A 22 -7.63 5.81 0.23
CA ASP A 22 -8.80 6.43 -0.44
C ASP A 22 -10.02 6.46 0.51
N ASP A 23 -11.05 7.22 0.15
CA ASP A 23 -12.21 7.48 1.00
C ASP A 23 -13.28 6.38 0.99
N ASP A 24 -13.14 5.39 0.12
CA ASP A 24 -14.01 4.23 -0.05
C ASP A 24 -13.42 2.92 0.55
N VAL A 25 -12.48 3.06 1.47
CA VAL A 25 -11.69 1.96 2.04
C VAL A 25 -11.86 1.87 3.55
N TYR A 26 -12.06 0.65 4.05
CA TYR A 26 -11.95 0.35 5.47
C TYR A 26 -10.49 0.19 5.90
N VAL A 27 -10.14 0.70 7.09
CA VAL A 27 -8.80 0.61 7.66
C VAL A 27 -8.84 -0.04 9.04
N ASN A 28 -8.26 -1.22 9.17
CA ASN A 28 -8.05 -1.88 10.46
C ASN A 28 -6.92 -1.19 11.26
N VAL A 29 -7.31 -0.27 12.14
CA VAL A 29 -6.37 0.53 12.94
C VAL A 29 -5.51 -0.28 13.91
N HIS A 30 -5.97 -1.47 14.34
CA HIS A 30 -5.15 -2.37 15.16
C HIS A 30 -3.96 -2.90 14.37
N ASN A 31 -4.18 -3.24 13.10
CA ASN A 31 -3.13 -3.67 12.18
C ASN A 31 -2.19 -2.50 11.80
N VAL A 32 -2.71 -1.27 11.68
CA VAL A 32 -1.88 -0.07 11.51
C VAL A 32 -0.93 0.10 12.71
N ALA A 33 -1.42 -0.04 13.93
CA ALA A 33 -0.58 0.07 15.13
C ALA A 33 0.52 -1.00 15.15
N GLN A 34 0.19 -2.26 14.83
CA GLN A 34 1.16 -3.36 14.73
C GLN A 34 2.21 -3.12 13.64
N MET A 35 1.80 -2.57 12.50
CA MET A 35 2.70 -2.16 11.41
C MET A 35 3.70 -1.11 11.88
N VAL A 36 3.21 -0.07 12.55
CA VAL A 36 4.07 0.99 13.11
C VAL A 36 5.04 0.41 14.13
N GLU A 37 4.56 -0.39 15.08
CA GLU A 37 5.40 -1.02 16.11
C GLU A 37 6.50 -1.90 15.50
N SER A 38 6.15 -2.74 14.52
CA SER A 38 7.06 -3.71 13.91
C SER A 38 8.16 -3.05 13.05
N TYR A 39 7.84 -1.93 12.40
CA TYR A 39 8.71 -1.32 11.38
C TYR A 39 9.22 0.07 11.72
N HIS A 40 8.93 0.62 12.91
CA HIS A 40 9.40 1.95 13.31
C HIS A 40 10.93 2.12 13.23
N GLN A 41 11.69 1.08 13.59
CA GLN A 41 13.16 1.14 13.59
C GLN A 41 13.77 0.59 12.31
N THR A 42 13.22 -0.52 11.79
CA THR A 42 13.77 -1.29 10.68
C THR A 42 13.28 -0.82 9.31
N GLY A 43 12.16 -0.09 9.26
CA GLY A 43 11.50 0.38 8.06
C GLY A 43 11.98 1.73 7.52
N LYS A 44 13.11 2.25 8.01
CA LYS A 44 13.67 3.54 7.56
C LYS A 44 13.88 3.54 6.05
N PHE A 45 13.62 4.70 5.44
CA PHE A 45 13.74 4.94 3.99
C PHE A 45 12.97 3.92 3.16
N SER A 46 11.78 3.54 3.62
CA SER A 46 10.92 2.58 2.94
C SER A 46 9.48 3.07 2.80
N MET A 47 8.78 2.48 1.84
CA MET A 47 7.33 2.54 1.63
C MET A 47 6.79 1.12 1.58
N PHE A 48 5.58 0.92 2.10
CA PHE A 48 4.97 -0.39 2.28
C PHE A 48 3.64 -0.44 1.54
N GLY A 49 3.40 -1.51 0.80
CA GLY A 49 2.24 -1.61 -0.04
C GLY A 49 1.89 -3.02 -0.48
N ARG A 50 0.90 -3.10 -1.38
CA ARG A 50 0.62 -4.30 -2.17
C ARG A 50 1.26 -4.14 -3.55
N SER A 51 1.78 -5.25 -4.08
CA SER A 51 2.26 -5.30 -5.46
C SER A 51 1.09 -5.50 -6.41
N GLN A 52 1.17 -4.88 -7.58
CA GLN A 52 0.30 -5.13 -8.72
C GLN A 52 0.23 -6.61 -9.16
N ASN A 53 1.25 -7.41 -8.83
CA ASN A 53 1.38 -8.82 -9.26
C ASN A 53 0.81 -9.84 -8.28
N CYS A 54 0.24 -9.40 -7.15
CA CYS A 54 -0.40 -10.31 -6.20
C CYS A 54 -1.72 -10.82 -6.75
N GLY A 55 -1.77 -12.08 -7.19
CA GLY A 55 -2.98 -12.75 -7.69
C GLY A 55 -3.07 -12.91 -9.21
N PHE A 56 -2.03 -12.53 -9.97
CA PHE A 56 -1.94 -12.76 -11.41
C PHE A 56 -0.87 -13.81 -11.74
N PRO A 57 -1.03 -14.62 -12.81
CA PRO A 57 -0.07 -15.66 -13.12
C PRO A 57 1.32 -15.09 -13.47
N PRO A 58 2.41 -15.88 -13.28
CA PRO A 58 3.80 -15.40 -13.41
C PRO A 58 4.20 -14.88 -14.80
N ASP A 59 3.42 -15.14 -15.83
CA ASP A 59 3.62 -14.64 -17.20
C ASP A 59 3.10 -13.20 -17.41
N HIS A 60 2.32 -12.67 -16.45
CA HIS A 60 1.80 -11.31 -16.45
C HIS A 60 2.59 -10.34 -15.56
N LEU A 61 3.74 -10.77 -15.01
CA LEU A 61 4.49 -10.06 -13.97
C LEU A 61 4.99 -8.65 -14.36
N ASN A 62 4.85 -8.21 -15.62
CA ASN A 62 5.20 -6.86 -16.05
C ASN A 62 4.07 -6.13 -16.80
N ASN A 63 2.83 -6.64 -16.76
CA ASN A 63 1.79 -6.20 -17.70
C ASN A 63 0.83 -5.09 -17.21
N PHE A 64 1.01 -4.53 -16.01
CA PHE A 64 0.47 -3.19 -15.69
C PHE A 64 1.40 -2.09 -16.20
N GLY A 65 1.90 -2.29 -17.41
CA GLY A 65 2.63 -1.28 -18.14
C GLY A 65 1.70 -0.14 -18.58
N PRO A 66 2.27 0.88 -19.23
CA PRO A 66 1.54 2.05 -19.67
C PRO A 66 0.44 1.65 -20.66
N ALA A 67 -0.83 1.91 -20.32
CA ALA A 67 -1.95 1.56 -21.19
C ALA A 67 -1.91 2.41 -22.46
N ARG A 68 -1.94 1.75 -23.62
CA ARG A 68 -1.85 2.42 -24.93
C ARG A 68 -3.21 2.54 -25.62
N ASP A 69 -4.11 1.61 -25.33
CA ASP A 69 -5.47 1.63 -25.85
C ASP A 69 -6.32 2.70 -25.14
N PRO A 70 -7.35 3.25 -25.82
CA PRO A 70 -8.25 4.24 -25.24
C PRO A 70 -8.97 3.72 -24.00
N ASN A 71 -8.61 4.25 -22.84
CA ASN A 71 -9.29 4.05 -21.56
C ASN A 71 -8.89 5.18 -20.58
N ARG A 72 -9.41 5.17 -19.35
CA ARG A 72 -9.14 6.20 -18.34
C ARG A 72 -7.67 6.30 -17.89
N TYR A 73 -6.85 5.31 -18.25
CA TYR A 73 -5.42 5.20 -17.92
C TYR A 73 -4.51 5.29 -19.16
N GLN A 74 -5.05 5.70 -20.31
CA GLN A 74 -4.26 5.82 -21.53
C GLN A 74 -3.12 6.84 -21.36
N ILE A 75 -1.91 6.50 -21.81
CA ILE A 75 -0.75 7.39 -21.85
C ILE A 75 0.00 7.25 -23.17
N THR A 76 0.38 8.38 -23.75
CA THR A 76 1.05 8.42 -25.07
C THR A 76 2.51 7.96 -24.97
N LEU A 77 3.08 7.52 -26.09
CA LEU A 77 4.52 7.22 -26.18
C LEU A 77 5.38 8.47 -25.98
N GLU A 78 4.86 9.65 -26.32
CA GLU A 78 5.54 10.92 -26.06
C GLU A 78 5.63 11.21 -24.56
N ALA A 79 4.54 10.99 -23.81
CA ALA A 79 4.51 11.19 -22.36
C ALA A 79 5.30 10.09 -21.59
N TRP A 80 5.29 8.86 -22.10
CA TRP A 80 6.03 7.75 -21.53
C TRP A 80 6.49 6.78 -22.64
N PRO A 81 7.75 6.86 -23.09
CA PRO A 81 8.24 6.05 -24.21
C PRO A 81 8.56 4.59 -23.86
N TRP A 82 8.67 4.25 -22.58
CA TRP A 82 9.01 2.89 -22.14
C TRP A 82 7.81 1.95 -22.16
N HIS A 83 8.08 0.64 -22.18
CA HIS A 83 7.03 -0.39 -22.18
C HIS A 83 6.55 -0.78 -20.77
N THR A 84 7.26 -0.37 -19.73
CA THR A 84 6.95 -0.70 -18.33
C THR A 84 7.03 0.56 -17.47
N TYR A 85 6.33 0.53 -16.33
CA TYR A 85 6.58 1.46 -15.23
C TYR A 85 7.67 0.90 -14.30
N PRO A 86 8.31 1.76 -13.48
CA PRO A 86 9.09 1.26 -12.34
C PRO A 86 8.19 0.52 -11.36
N ASP A 87 8.79 -0.25 -10.47
CA ASP A 87 8.08 -0.93 -9.40
C ASP A 87 7.31 0.08 -8.53
N TYR A 88 5.98 -0.10 -8.43
CA TYR A 88 5.11 0.81 -7.69
C TYR A 88 4.07 0.04 -6.87
N ILE A 89 3.55 0.70 -5.83
CA ILE A 89 2.51 0.17 -4.95
C ILE A 89 1.15 0.42 -5.58
N ILE A 90 0.33 -0.62 -5.68
CA ILE A 90 -1.06 -0.46 -6.13
C ILE A 90 -1.90 0.22 -5.03
N VAL A 91 -2.64 1.25 -5.43
CA VAL A 91 -3.69 1.90 -4.64
C VAL A 91 -4.84 0.91 -4.36
N PRO A 92 -5.62 1.08 -3.27
CA PRO A 92 -5.95 2.35 -2.62
C PRO A 92 -5.13 2.73 -1.39
N VAL A 93 -4.27 1.84 -0.88
CA VAL A 93 -3.57 2.05 0.40
C VAL A 93 -2.07 1.84 0.30
N TYR A 94 -1.30 2.70 0.97
CA TYR A 94 0.12 2.49 1.21
C TYR A 94 0.61 3.23 2.45
N MET A 95 1.71 2.77 3.03
CA MET A 95 2.36 3.42 4.17
C MET A 95 3.73 3.96 3.78
N ILE A 96 4.04 5.17 4.23
CA ILE A 96 5.34 5.81 4.05
C ILE A 96 6.01 5.94 5.42
N HIS A 97 7.22 5.40 5.57
CA HIS A 97 8.01 5.67 6.78
C HIS A 97 8.36 7.15 6.86
N GLY A 98 8.28 7.77 8.05
CA GLY A 98 8.48 9.21 8.22
C GLY A 98 9.82 9.73 7.68
N SER A 99 10.89 8.93 7.81
CA SER A 99 12.21 9.26 7.26
C SER A 99 12.27 9.34 5.73
N SER A 100 11.25 8.83 5.03
CA SER A 100 11.15 8.85 3.57
C SER A 100 10.49 10.14 3.05
N ILE A 101 9.79 10.90 3.89
CA ILE A 101 8.97 12.05 3.45
C ILE A 101 9.82 13.15 2.82
N LEU A 102 10.90 13.58 3.48
CA LEU A 102 11.74 14.66 2.99
C LEU A 102 12.52 14.28 1.70
N PRO A 103 13.18 13.10 1.62
CA PRO A 103 13.77 12.65 0.36
C PRO A 103 12.75 12.54 -0.79
N LEU A 104 11.55 12.05 -0.49
CA LEU A 104 10.48 11.93 -1.48
C LEU A 104 10.02 13.30 -1.98
N LEU A 105 9.86 14.28 -1.09
CA LEU A 105 9.57 15.67 -1.46
C LEU A 105 10.63 16.27 -2.38
N ALA A 106 11.91 16.08 -2.07
CA ALA A 106 13.01 16.57 -2.91
C ALA A 106 13.01 15.92 -4.30
N ALA A 107 12.70 14.61 -4.39
CA ALA A 107 12.53 13.93 -5.67
C ALA A 107 11.34 14.50 -6.45
N MET A 108 10.18 14.71 -5.82
CA MET A 108 9.00 15.29 -6.47
C MET A 108 9.24 16.70 -7.04
N GLN A 109 10.07 17.52 -6.39
CA GLN A 109 10.36 18.88 -6.86
C GLN A 109 11.17 18.94 -8.15
N THR A 110 11.88 17.86 -8.49
CA THR A 110 12.82 17.83 -9.63
C THR A 110 12.43 16.76 -10.65
N THR A 111 11.24 16.19 -10.54
CA THR A 111 10.74 15.11 -11.40
C THR A 111 9.50 15.59 -12.14
N PRO A 112 9.44 15.44 -13.48
CA PRO A 112 8.23 15.72 -14.22
C PRO A 112 7.05 14.91 -13.68
N VAL A 113 5.90 15.58 -13.49
CA VAL A 113 4.71 14.94 -12.94
C VAL A 113 4.20 13.87 -13.91
N ASN A 114 3.98 12.66 -13.39
CA ASN A 114 3.26 11.61 -14.09
C ASN A 114 1.76 11.66 -13.66
N PRO A 115 0.81 11.48 -14.58
CA PRO A 115 -0.62 11.57 -14.28
C PRO A 115 -1.13 10.49 -13.30
N PHE A 116 -0.42 9.37 -13.17
CA PHE A 116 -0.76 8.29 -12.26
C PHE A 116 -0.01 8.49 -10.94
N GLU A 117 -0.74 8.82 -9.88
CA GLU A 117 -0.16 9.18 -8.59
C GLU A 117 0.66 8.05 -7.99
N ASP A 118 0.17 6.82 -8.07
CA ASP A 118 0.84 5.62 -7.58
C ASP A 118 2.17 5.36 -8.28
N VAL A 119 2.19 5.43 -9.63
CA VAL A 119 3.41 5.35 -10.44
C VAL A 119 4.36 6.50 -10.12
N TYR A 120 3.84 7.73 -10.03
CA TYR A 120 4.63 8.93 -9.80
C TYR A 120 5.32 8.92 -8.43
N VAL A 121 4.54 8.68 -7.38
CA VAL A 121 4.95 8.82 -5.99
C VAL A 121 5.70 7.58 -5.52
N THR A 122 5.10 6.40 -5.73
CA THR A 122 5.59 5.16 -5.13
C THR A 122 6.55 4.41 -6.03
N GLY A 123 6.65 4.76 -7.32
CA GLY A 123 7.65 4.25 -8.26
C GLY A 123 8.72 5.28 -8.62
N ILE A 124 8.40 6.26 -9.46
CA ILE A 124 9.39 7.19 -10.04
C ILE A 124 10.12 8.01 -8.96
N CYS A 125 9.36 8.67 -8.07
CA CYS A 125 9.94 9.55 -7.06
C CYS A 125 10.62 8.76 -5.93
N SER A 126 10.09 7.60 -5.55
CA SER A 126 10.70 6.74 -4.53
C SER A 126 12.04 6.18 -5.03
N GLU A 127 12.08 5.68 -6.27
CA GLU A 127 13.29 5.16 -6.92
C GLU A 127 14.37 6.25 -6.99
N LYS A 128 14.01 7.43 -7.50
CA LYS A 128 14.93 8.58 -7.57
C LYS A 128 15.45 9.02 -6.21
N ALA A 129 14.64 8.92 -5.17
CA ALA A 129 15.01 9.25 -3.80
C ALA A 129 15.80 8.14 -3.08
N GLY A 130 15.99 6.97 -3.70
CA GLY A 130 16.60 5.80 -3.06
C GLY A 130 15.74 5.20 -1.94
N ILE A 131 14.43 5.41 -1.97
CA ILE A 131 13.46 4.86 -1.01
C ILE A 131 13.08 3.46 -1.45
N LYS A 132 13.16 2.49 -0.54
CA LYS A 132 12.79 1.10 -0.82
C LYS A 132 11.28 0.94 -0.88
N VAL A 133 10.78 0.35 -1.95
CA VAL A 133 9.39 -0.10 -2.02
C VAL A 133 9.33 -1.54 -1.53
N LEU A 134 8.47 -1.81 -0.55
CA LEU A 134 8.35 -3.08 0.13
C LEU A 134 6.92 -3.60 -0.01
N PHE A 135 6.79 -4.80 -0.58
CA PHE A 135 5.50 -5.39 -0.91
C PHE A 135 5.10 -6.46 0.09
N SER A 136 3.81 -6.46 0.43
CA SER A 136 3.17 -7.44 1.31
C SER A 136 3.45 -8.87 0.81
N SER A 137 3.70 -9.78 1.75
CA SER A 137 4.01 -11.18 1.46
C SER A 137 3.50 -12.11 2.55
N GLY A 138 3.15 -13.33 2.16
CA GLY A 138 2.55 -14.34 3.04
C GLY A 138 1.03 -14.22 3.11
N THR A 139 0.45 -14.63 4.24
CA THR A 139 -1.01 -14.72 4.45
C THR A 139 -1.64 -13.42 4.93
N THR A 140 -0.84 -12.38 5.17
CA THR A 140 -1.29 -11.05 5.61
C THR A 140 -0.88 -10.02 4.56
N SER A 141 -1.68 -8.98 4.40
CA SER A 141 -1.43 -7.99 3.35
C SER A 141 -1.95 -6.61 3.75
N LEU A 142 -1.29 -5.56 3.26
CA LEU A 142 -1.78 -4.19 3.45
C LEU A 142 -3.16 -3.97 2.85
N TYR A 143 -3.46 -4.69 1.78
CA TYR A 143 -4.73 -4.60 1.09
C TYR A 143 -5.24 -5.98 0.70
N ALA A 144 -6.55 -6.19 0.84
CA ALA A 144 -7.20 -7.44 0.46
C ALA A 144 -6.95 -7.79 -1.01
N HIS A 145 -6.70 -9.07 -1.28
CA HIS A 145 -6.44 -9.57 -2.64
C HIS A 145 -7.66 -10.22 -3.28
N SER A 146 -8.68 -10.54 -2.49
CA SER A 146 -9.89 -11.24 -2.92
C SER A 146 -11.05 -10.88 -2.01
N PRO A 147 -12.30 -11.02 -2.49
CA PRO A 147 -13.49 -10.88 -1.65
C PRO A 147 -13.44 -11.80 -0.43
N PHE A 148 -13.97 -11.32 0.69
CA PHE A 148 -14.27 -12.09 1.89
C PHE A 148 -15.54 -11.55 2.55
N ASP A 149 -16.19 -12.35 3.39
CA ASP A 149 -17.45 -12.02 4.05
C ASP A 149 -17.45 -12.28 5.57
N ASP A 150 -16.29 -12.65 6.14
CA ASP A 150 -16.12 -12.90 7.56
C ASP A 150 -15.04 -12.04 8.22
N GLU A 151 -15.22 -11.81 9.52
CA GLU A 151 -14.36 -10.98 10.34
C GLU A 151 -12.95 -11.58 10.53
N CYS A 152 -12.80 -12.91 10.44
CA CYS A 152 -11.53 -13.59 10.64
C CYS A 152 -10.57 -13.41 9.46
N GLU A 153 -11.09 -13.43 8.24
CA GLU A 153 -10.32 -13.05 7.05
C GLU A 153 -9.98 -11.56 7.07
N ALA A 154 -10.91 -10.69 7.47
CA ALA A 154 -10.68 -9.25 7.59
C ALA A 154 -9.49 -8.91 8.51
N ARG A 155 -9.26 -9.69 9.58
CA ARG A 155 -8.11 -9.52 10.48
C ARG A 155 -6.76 -9.64 9.80
N LYS A 156 -6.66 -10.34 8.67
CA LYS A 156 -5.40 -10.54 7.94
C LYS A 156 -4.98 -9.32 7.12
N TYR A 157 -5.89 -8.37 6.94
CA TYR A 157 -5.68 -7.21 6.09
C TYR A 157 -5.60 -5.91 6.89
N LEU A 158 -4.74 -5.00 6.46
CA LEU A 158 -4.74 -3.63 7.00
C LEU A 158 -5.90 -2.82 6.43
N ALA A 159 -6.28 -3.05 5.18
CA ALA A 159 -7.38 -2.37 4.53
C ALA A 159 -8.08 -3.22 3.44
N TRP A 160 -9.31 -2.85 3.11
CA TRP A 160 -10.14 -3.46 2.06
C TRP A 160 -11.24 -2.51 1.61
N ASP A 161 -11.80 -2.73 0.43
CA ASP A 161 -12.94 -1.96 -0.04
C ASP A 161 -14.25 -2.55 0.48
N ASP A 162 -15.21 -1.68 0.80
CA ASP A 162 -16.56 -2.10 1.22
C ASP A 162 -17.26 -2.93 0.13
N TRP A 163 -17.16 -2.50 -1.13
CA TRP A 163 -17.84 -3.16 -2.25
C TRP A 163 -17.27 -4.55 -2.56
N LEU A 164 -15.99 -4.80 -2.27
CA LEU A 164 -15.34 -6.08 -2.48
C LEU A 164 -15.59 -7.04 -1.31
N SER A 165 -15.72 -6.53 -0.10
CA SER A 165 -15.83 -7.33 1.13
C SER A 165 -16.80 -6.66 2.12
N PRO A 166 -18.11 -6.75 1.84
CA PRO A 166 -19.13 -6.02 2.58
C PRO A 166 -19.39 -6.69 3.93
N LEU A 167 -18.66 -6.25 4.96
CA LEU A 167 -18.95 -6.62 6.33
C LEU A 167 -20.03 -5.72 6.91
N SER A 168 -20.99 -6.30 7.61
CA SER A 168 -21.99 -5.52 8.36
C SER A 168 -21.34 -4.66 9.44
N HIS A 169 -22.01 -3.57 9.84
CA HIS A 169 -21.53 -2.74 10.96
C HIS A 169 -21.34 -3.52 12.26
N GLU A 170 -22.15 -4.55 12.51
CA GLU A 170 -21.95 -5.46 13.65
C GLU A 170 -20.64 -6.22 13.52
N GLN A 171 -20.35 -6.77 12.34
CA GLN A 171 -19.10 -7.48 12.09
C GLN A 171 -17.87 -6.59 12.24
N ILE A 172 -17.95 -5.36 11.71
CA ILE A 172 -16.91 -4.35 11.90
C ILE A 172 -16.75 -3.98 13.38
N GLY A 173 -17.85 -3.83 14.11
CA GLY A 173 -17.84 -3.59 15.55
C GLY A 173 -17.18 -4.73 16.34
N ASN A 174 -17.46 -5.97 15.96
CA ASN A 174 -16.84 -7.15 16.56
C ASN A 174 -15.33 -7.19 16.30
N LEU A 175 -14.90 -6.80 15.10
CA LEU A 175 -13.50 -6.75 14.69
C LEU A 175 -12.71 -5.78 15.59
N TYR A 176 -13.26 -4.60 15.85
CA TYR A 176 -12.59 -3.58 16.66
C TYR A 176 -12.69 -3.81 18.17
N SER A 177 -13.80 -4.36 18.65
CA SER A 177 -14.01 -4.66 20.07
C SER A 177 -13.26 -5.91 20.54
N GLY A 178 -12.70 -6.69 19.61
CA GLY A 178 -12.08 -7.97 19.91
C GLY A 178 -13.11 -9.06 20.23
N ALA A 179 -14.38 -8.87 19.87
CA ALA A 179 -15.39 -9.92 19.96
C ALA A 179 -15.16 -11.01 18.90
N THR A 180 -14.73 -10.62 17.70
CA THR A 180 -14.29 -11.51 16.60
C THR A 180 -13.25 -12.52 17.03
N ASN A 181 -12.33 -12.10 17.91
CA ASN A 181 -11.27 -12.95 18.40
C ASN A 181 -11.85 -14.26 18.98
N LYS A 182 -13.02 -14.23 19.64
CA LYS A 182 -13.64 -15.43 20.22
C LYS A 182 -14.18 -16.43 19.19
N SER A 183 -14.53 -16.00 17.97
CA SER A 183 -15.05 -16.86 16.90
C SER A 183 -13.95 -17.36 15.95
N CYS A 184 -12.82 -16.65 15.86
CA CYS A 184 -11.69 -17.07 15.04
C CYS A 184 -10.85 -18.15 15.73
N ASN A 185 -10.31 -19.11 14.96
CA ASN A 185 -9.29 -20.02 15.49
C ASN A 185 -8.04 -19.21 15.88
N ASN A 186 -7.73 -19.14 17.18
CA ASN A 186 -6.65 -18.37 17.80
C ASN A 186 -6.88 -16.83 17.87
N PRO A 187 -7.85 -16.38 18.70
CA PRO A 187 -8.14 -14.97 19.03
C PRO A 187 -6.92 -14.08 19.23
N ASN A 188 -5.96 -14.59 20.00
CA ASN A 188 -4.91 -13.79 20.62
C ASN A 188 -3.60 -13.84 19.83
N ALA A 189 -3.57 -14.53 18.68
CA ALA A 189 -2.41 -14.49 17.81
C ALA A 189 -2.20 -13.07 17.29
N SER A 190 -1.02 -12.51 17.55
CA SER A 190 -0.57 -11.29 16.89
C SER A 190 -0.53 -11.54 15.38
N ILE A 191 -1.23 -10.71 14.62
CA ILE A 191 -1.05 -10.65 13.17
C ILE A 191 0.36 -10.09 12.91
N LYS A 192 1.08 -10.69 11.97
CA LYS A 192 2.40 -10.23 11.56
C LYS A 192 2.36 -9.93 10.07
N PHE A 193 2.76 -8.72 9.70
CA PHE A 193 2.95 -8.33 8.31
C PHE A 193 4.39 -8.60 7.91
N ASN A 194 4.58 -9.17 6.73
CA ASN A 194 5.91 -9.43 6.17
C ASN A 194 6.03 -8.74 4.83
N PHE A 195 7.20 -8.18 4.57
CA PHE A 195 7.47 -7.49 3.31
C PHE A 195 8.76 -7.94 2.65
N ARG A 196 8.80 -7.79 1.33
CA ARG A 196 9.98 -8.05 0.50
C ARG A 196 10.18 -6.95 -0.51
N SER A 197 11.44 -6.75 -0.91
CA SER A 197 11.83 -5.78 -1.94
C SER A 197 11.85 -6.36 -3.36
N ASN A 198 11.79 -7.69 -3.50
CA ASN A 198 11.83 -8.36 -4.80
C ASN A 198 10.47 -8.98 -5.15
N TYR A 199 10.06 -8.80 -6.40
CA TYR A 199 8.83 -9.34 -6.99
C TYR A 199 8.82 -10.88 -7.10
N SER A 200 9.98 -11.52 -7.25
CA SER A 200 10.08 -12.84 -7.91
C SER A 200 9.67 -14.10 -7.13
N THR A 201 9.04 -14.04 -5.97
CA THR A 201 8.73 -15.30 -5.23
C THR A 201 7.43 -15.24 -4.46
N TYR A 202 6.28 -15.36 -5.11
CA TYR A 202 5.17 -15.99 -4.38
C TYR A 202 5.60 -17.41 -3.97
N PRO A 203 5.33 -17.87 -2.73
CA PRO A 203 5.11 -19.29 -2.52
C PRO A 203 3.84 -19.75 -3.26
#